data_AF-A0A1G8QYP9-F1
#
_entry.id   AF-A0A1G8QYP9-F1
#
_cell.length_a   1.000
_cell.length_b   1.000
_cell.length_c   1.000
_cell.angle_alpha   90.00
_cell.angle_beta   90.00
_cell.angle_gamma   90.00
#
_symmetry.space_group_name_H-M   'P 1'
#
loop_
_entity.id
_entity.type
_entity.pdbx_description
1 polymer ?
#
loop_
_entity_poly.entity_id
_entity_poly.type
_entity_poly.pdbx_seq_one_letter_code
_entity_poly.pdbx_strand_id
1 'polypeptide(L)' 'METAMTNYKTVETHIDMIRPADTVFHNGKLRTVCKTDIKRGFMGATLFGDSYRLGTVPVQLARISRAV' A
#
# COMPACT_ATOMS: atom_id res chain seq x y z
N MET A 1 -17.89 15.08 16.72
CA MET A 1 -17.84 14.31 15.46
C MET A 1 -16.82 13.20 15.67
N GLU A 2 -17.28 12.02 16.05
CA GLU A 2 -16.44 10.87 16.34
C GLU A 2 -15.91 10.32 15.01
N THR A 3 -14.68 10.68 14.65
CA THR A 3 -13.97 9.95 13.61
C THR A 3 -13.55 8.65 14.26
N ALA A 4 -14.12 7.53 13.80
CA ALA A 4 -13.64 6.21 14.17
C ALA A 4 -12.15 6.15 13.82
N MET A 5 -11.29 6.41 14.81
CA MET A 5 -9.85 6.33 14.71
C MET A 5 -9.54 4.84 14.60
N THR A 6 -9.72 4.31 13.39
CA THR A 6 -9.28 2.98 13.05
C THR A 6 -7.79 3.01 13.33
N ASN A 7 -7.34 2.34 14.38
CA ASN A 7 -5.98 2.43 14.87
C ASN A 7 -5.10 1.62 13.91
N TYR A 8 -4.75 2.23 12.78
CA TYR A 8 -3.83 1.66 11.80
C TYR A 8 -2.51 2.39 11.90
N LYS A 9 -1.43 1.62 11.88
CA LYS A 9 -0.08 2.18 11.76
C LYS A 9 0.31 2.20 10.30
N THR A 10 0.80 3.33 9.82
CA THR A 10 1.46 3.39 8.51
C THR A 10 2.92 2.97 8.67
N VAL A 11 3.37 2.06 7.80
CA VAL A 11 4.75 1.58 7.74
C VAL A 11 5.25 1.85 6.33
N GLU A 12 6.37 2.55 6.22
CA GLU A 12 7.04 2.77 4.95
C GLU A 12 7.74 1.48 4.52
N THR A 13 7.39 0.99 3.34
CA THR A 13 7.98 -0.24 2.78
C THR A 13 8.25 -0.08 1.30
N HIS A 14 9.17 -0.87 0.78
CA HIS A 14 9.45 -0.90 -0.65
C HIS A 14 8.26 -1.49 -1.42
N ILE A 15 7.98 -0.99 -2.63
CA ILE A 15 6.89 -1.46 -3.50
C ILE A 15 6.95 -2.97 -3.78
N ASP A 16 8.15 -3.55 -3.83
CA ASP A 16 8.33 -4.97 -4.10
C ASP A 16 7.88 -5.89 -2.93
N MET A 17 7.84 -5.33 -1.72
CA MET A 17 7.38 -6.03 -0.51
C MET A 17 5.85 -6.03 -0.38
N ILE A 18 5.15 -5.20 -1.17
CA ILE A 18 3.69 -5.15 -1.17
C ILE A 18 3.13 -6.43 -1.79
N ARG A 19 2.17 -7.03 -1.10
CA ARG A 19 1.49 -8.26 -1.51
C ARG A 19 -0.01 -7.99 -1.72
N PRO A 20 -0.69 -8.84 -2.50
CA PRO A 20 -2.15 -8.78 -2.56
C PRO A 20 -2.73 -9.01 -1.15
N ALA A 21 -3.83 -8.33 -0.86
CA ALA A 21 -4.49 -8.18 0.45
C ALA A 21 -3.86 -7.17 1.43
N ASP A 22 -2.72 -6.57 1.10
CA ASP A 22 -2.20 -5.44 1.87
C ASP A 22 -3.05 -4.19 1.68
N THR A 23 -3.14 -3.35 2.71
CA THR A 23 -3.78 -2.02 2.59
C THR A 23 -2.69 -0.97 2.49
N VAL A 24 -2.76 -0.11 1.48
CA VAL A 24 -1.78 0.98 1.27
C VAL A 24 -2.49 2.32 1.22
N PHE A 25 -1.77 3.36 1.62
CA PHE A 25 -2.20 4.74 1.40
C PHE A 25 -1.73 5.18 0.02
N HIS A 26 -2.68 5.37 -0.89
CA HIS A 26 -2.42 5.78 -2.26
C HIS A 26 -3.32 6.96 -2.64
N ASN A 27 -2.72 8.07 -3.06
CA ASN A 27 -3.41 9.30 -3.49
C ASN A 27 -4.42 9.84 -2.45
N GLY A 28 -4.03 9.90 -1.18
CA GLY A 28 -4.88 10.45 -0.11
C GLY A 28 -5.97 9.51 0.41
N LYS A 29 -6.04 8.26 -0.08
CA LYS A 29 -7.05 7.28 0.31
C LYS A 29 -6.40 5.94 0.66
N LEU A 30 -6.96 5.26 1.66
CA LEU A 30 -6.63 3.86 1.93
C LEU A 30 -7.25 2.98 0.85
N ARG A 31 -6.43 2.15 0.23
CA ARG A 31 -6.85 1.17 -0.76
C ARG A 31 -6.25 -0.18 -0.44
N THR A 32 -7.09 -1.21 -0.50
CA THR A 32 -6.63 -2.60 -0.46
C THR A 32 -6.05 -2.96 -1.82
N VAL A 33 -4.86 -3.53 -1.81
CA VAL A 33 -4.15 -3.98 -3.00
C VAL A 33 -4.69 -5.34 -3.42
N CYS A 34 -5.19 -5.46 -4.64
CA CYS A 34 -5.54 -6.75 -5.22
C CYS A 34 -4.43 -7.24 -6.14
N LYS A 35 -4.47 -8.54 -6.49
CA LYS A 35 -3.48 -9.16 -7.38
C LYS A 35 -3.41 -8.48 -8.76
N THR A 36 -4.51 -7.91 -9.22
CA THR A 36 -4.61 -7.18 -10.49
C THR A 36 -3.97 -5.79 -10.45
N ASP A 37 -3.85 -5.20 -9.26
CA ASP A 37 -3.27 -3.86 -9.06
C ASP A 37 -1.74 -3.88 -9.02
N ILE A 38 -1.16 -5.04 -8.69
CA ILE A 38 0.28 -5.26 -8.73
C ILE A 38 0.65 -5.83 -10.10
N LYS A 39 1.42 -5.08 -10.88
CA LYS A 39 2.01 -5.57 -12.12
C LYS A 39 3.53 -5.53 -12.01
N ARG A 40 4.16 -6.66 -12.26
CA ARG A 40 5.62 -6.77 -12.32
C ARG A 40 6.02 -6.96 -13.79
N GLY A 41 6.84 -6.06 -14.30
CA GLY A 41 7.30 -6.07 -15.68
C GLY A 41 8.82 -5.92 -15.77
N PHE A 42 9.31 -5.66 -16.98
CA PHE A 42 10.74 -5.48 -17.24
C PHE A 42 11.34 -4.27 -16.48
N MET A 43 10.55 -3.21 -16.27
CA MET A 43 10.94 -2.01 -15.51
C MET A 43 10.41 -2.02 -14.06
N GLY A 44 10.49 -3.17 -13.39
CA GLY A 44 10.15 -3.30 -11.97
C GLY A 44 8.65 -3.49 -11.69
N ALA A 45 8.28 -3.25 -10.43
CA ALA A 45 6.91 -3.37 -9.95
C ALA A 45 6.15 -2.04 -10.12
N THR A 46 4.88 -2.15 -10.48
CA THR A 46 3.90 -1.08 -10.50
C THR A 46 2.74 -1.45 -9.60
N LEU A 47 2.28 -0.47 -8.82
CA LEU A 47 1.19 -0.59 -7.88
C LEU A 47 0.12 0.44 -8.27
N PHE A 48 -1.08 -0.03 -8.62
CA PHE A 48 -2.14 0.81 -9.20
C PHE A 48 -1.70 1.56 -10.47
N GLY A 49 -0.72 1.04 -11.21
CA GLY A 49 -0.15 1.69 -12.39
C GLY A 49 0.95 2.72 -12.10
N ASP A 50 1.30 2.94 -10.83
CA ASP A 50 2.41 3.81 -10.42
C ASP A 50 3.64 2.96 -10.02
N SER A 51 4.81 3.27 -10.56
CA SER A 51 6.05 2.55 -10.24
C SER A 51 6.73 3.05 -8.96
N TYR A 52 6.17 4.06 -8.28
CA TYR A 52 6.76 4.73 -7.11
C TYR A 52 8.21 5.16 -7.38
N ARG A 53 8.44 5.78 -8.55
CA ARG A 53 9.78 6.13 -9.08
C ARG A 53 10.74 4.93 -9.08
N LEU A 54 10.32 3.81 -9.67
CA LEU A 54 11.09 2.56 -9.71
C LEU A 54 11.44 2.02 -8.31
N GLY A 55 10.54 2.20 -7.34
CA GLY A 55 10.75 1.80 -5.94
C GLY A 55 11.62 2.76 -5.12
N THR A 56 12.06 3.89 -5.68
CA THR A 56 12.79 4.93 -4.93
C THR A 56 11.91 5.59 -3.87
N VAL A 57 10.60 5.70 -4.14
CA VAL A 57 9.64 6.25 -3.18
C VAL A 57 9.04 5.10 -2.37
N PRO A 58 9.10 5.16 -1.03
CA PRO A 58 8.47 4.14 -0.19
C PRO A 58 6.95 4.20 -0.32
N VAL A 59 6.32 3.02 -0.29
CA VAL A 59 4.88 2.86 -0.20
C VAL A 59 4.48 2.89 1.27
N GLN A 60 3.42 3.64 1.60
CA GLN A 60 2.87 3.67 2.95
C GLN A 60 1.88 2.51 3.14
N LEU A 61 2.30 1.45 3.79
CA LEU A 61 1.48 0.28 4.15
C LEU A 61 0.69 0.56 5.43
N ALA A 62 -0.63 0.47 5.39
CA ALA A 62 -1.48 0.54 6.57
C ALA A 62 -1.61 -0.85 7.22
N ARG A 63 -0.93 -1.03 8.36
CA ARG A 63 -1.13 -2.18 9.24
C ARG A 63 -2.33 -1.93 10.14
N ILE A 64 -3.43 -2.60 9.82
CA ILE A 64 -4.65 -2.62 10.63
C ILE A 64 -4.52 -3.79 11.61
N SER A 65 -4.29 -3.49 12.88
CA SER A 65 -4.40 -4.50 13.95
C SER A 65 -5.82 -4.43 14.52
N ARG A 66 -6.59 -5.51 14.37
CA ARG A 66 -7.75 -5.71 15.26
C ARG A 66 -7.22 -6.15 16.61
N ALA A 67 -7.54 -5.41 17.66
CA ALA A 67 -7.49 -5.96 19.01
C ALA A 67 -8.51 -7.10 19.04
N VAL A 68 -8.02 -8.33 19.21
CA VAL A 68 -8.86 -9.51 19.43
C VAL A 68 -9.15 -9.66 20.91
#